data_AF-A0A7C4UVE7-F1
#
_entry.id   AF-A0A7C4UVE7-F1
#
_cell.length_a   1.000
_cell.length_b   1.000
_cell.length_c   1.000
_cell.angle_alpha   90.00
_cell.angle_beta   90.00
_cell.angle_gamma   90.00
#
_symmetry.space_group_name_H-M   'P 1'
#
loop_
_entity.id
_entity.type
_entity.pdbx_description
1 polymer ?
#
loop_
_entity_poly.entity_id
_entity_poly.type
_entity_poly.pdbx_seq_one_letter_code
_entity_poly.pdbx_strand_id
1 'polypeptide(L)'
;MSDIIDRIAGNNIVGWRAVEYPIFQGISEKDVEKLLSQGITVSYDKDEVIFYEGSQGSQIYIILDGKIGIYKEDRVIAELNTGECVGEMGIFSKKPRSATAKALRKTKLLILSENILNKFLYKKVAIKLLLNIITILSERIRELNDKTTTI
;
A
#
# COMPACT_ATOMS: atom_id res chain seq x y z
N MET A 1 7.42 0.12 -29.42
CA MET A 1 7.24 -0.65 -28.17
C MET A 1 6.77 0.24 -27.00
N SER A 2 6.25 1.45 -27.32
CA SER A 2 5.73 2.49 -26.40
C SER A 2 4.21 2.43 -26.18
N ASP A 3 3.44 1.90 -27.14
CA ASP A 3 2.01 2.23 -27.25
C ASP A 3 1.06 1.37 -26.40
N ILE A 4 1.58 0.35 -25.71
CA ILE A 4 0.78 -0.49 -24.77
C ILE A 4 0.83 0.09 -23.35
N ILE A 5 1.89 0.83 -23.01
CA ILE A 5 2.10 1.44 -21.68
C ILE A 5 1.16 2.63 -21.50
N ASP A 6 0.90 3.38 -22.57
CA ASP A 6 -0.02 4.54 -22.55
C ASP A 6 -1.50 4.15 -22.46
N ARG A 7 -1.88 2.91 -22.82
CA ARG A 7 -3.30 2.49 -22.87
C ARG A 7 -3.83 1.90 -21.56
N ILE A 8 -2.97 1.47 -20.64
CA ILE A 8 -3.39 1.00 -19.31
C ILE A 8 -3.37 2.15 -18.29
N ALA A 9 -2.64 3.23 -18.60
CA ALA A 9 -2.59 4.44 -17.81
C ALA A 9 -3.34 5.57 -18.52
N GLY A 10 -4.66 5.64 -18.32
CA GLY A 10 -5.40 6.88 -18.55
C GLY A 10 -4.86 7.96 -17.60
N ASN A 11 -3.82 8.67 -18.04
CA ASN A 11 -2.97 9.60 -17.29
C ASN A 11 -2.22 8.97 -16.09
N ASN A 12 -0.89 8.83 -16.20
CA ASN A 12 0.09 9.47 -15.30
C ASN A 12 1.45 8.76 -15.25
N ILE A 13 2.48 9.60 -15.22
CA ILE A 13 3.92 9.47 -14.90
C ILE A 13 4.26 8.54 -13.70
N VAL A 14 3.25 8.06 -12.96
CA VAL A 14 3.42 7.29 -11.72
C VAL A 14 3.86 5.83 -11.97
N GLY A 15 3.55 5.27 -13.14
CA GLY A 15 3.83 3.87 -13.45
C GLY A 15 5.32 3.49 -13.44
N TRP A 16 6.19 4.36 -13.98
CA TRP A 16 7.62 4.06 -14.09
C TRP A 16 8.40 4.29 -12.80
N ARG A 17 7.96 5.21 -11.92
CA ARG A 17 8.64 5.48 -10.64
C ARG A 17 8.34 4.45 -9.56
N ALA A 18 7.23 3.72 -9.69
CA ALA A 18 6.82 2.77 -8.68
C ALA A 18 7.87 1.68 -8.44
N VAL A 19 8.65 1.29 -9.46
CA VAL A 19 9.73 0.28 -9.31
C VAL A 19 10.78 0.67 -8.25
N GLU A 20 10.93 1.96 -7.95
CA GLU A 20 11.87 2.47 -6.95
C GLU A 20 11.32 2.39 -5.51
N TYR A 21 10.03 2.10 -5.33
CA TYR A 21 9.41 2.12 -4.01
C TYR A 21 9.93 0.99 -3.12
N PRO A 22 10.11 1.23 -1.80
CA PRO A 22 10.59 0.22 -0.86
C PRO A 22 9.83 -1.11 -0.95
N ILE A 23 8.50 -1.05 -1.13
CA ILE A 23 7.65 -2.23 -1.25
C ILE A 23 7.96 -3.09 -2.48
N PHE A 24 8.54 -2.52 -3.55
CA PHE A 24 8.88 -3.21 -4.79
C PHE A 24 10.38 -3.51 -4.94
N GLN A 25 11.20 -3.17 -3.95
CA GLN A 25 12.65 -3.41 -4.04
C GLN A 25 12.99 -4.86 -4.36
N GLY A 26 13.90 -5.04 -5.33
CA GLY A 26 14.38 -6.34 -5.78
C GLY A 26 13.34 -7.21 -6.50
N ILE A 27 12.22 -6.63 -6.91
CA ILE A 27 11.28 -7.21 -7.88
C ILE A 27 11.65 -6.64 -9.26
N SER A 28 11.61 -7.47 -10.30
CA SER A 28 11.94 -7.01 -11.66
C SER A 28 10.91 -5.98 -12.14
N GLU A 29 11.34 -5.01 -12.94
CA GLU A 29 10.44 -3.97 -13.49
C GLU A 29 9.23 -4.59 -14.18
N LYS A 30 9.45 -5.62 -15.01
CA LYS A 30 8.41 -6.40 -15.68
C LYS A 30 7.39 -7.02 -14.72
N ASP A 31 7.84 -7.53 -13.57
CA ASP A 31 6.94 -8.09 -12.56
C ASP A 31 6.18 -7.00 -11.81
N VAL A 32 6.79 -5.84 -11.55
CA VAL A 32 6.13 -4.67 -10.97
C VAL A 32 5.05 -4.14 -11.92
N GLU A 33 5.36 -3.95 -13.20
CA GLU A 33 4.39 -3.53 -14.23
C GLU A 33 3.22 -4.50 -14.31
N LYS A 34 3.50 -5.81 -14.30
CA LYS A 34 2.47 -6.84 -14.28
C LYS A 34 1.58 -6.70 -13.04
N LEU A 35 2.17 -6.49 -11.86
CA LEU A 35 1.42 -6.30 -10.62
C LEU A 35 0.56 -5.02 -10.65
N LEU A 36 1.09 -3.90 -11.16
CA LEU A 36 0.35 -2.65 -11.34
C LEU A 36 -0.86 -2.85 -12.26
N SER A 37 -0.70 -3.60 -13.35
CA SER A 37 -1.77 -3.89 -14.32
C SER A 37 -2.92 -4.75 -13.77
N GLN A 38 -2.69 -5.48 -12.67
CA GLN A 38 -3.69 -6.34 -12.05
C GLN A 38 -4.43 -5.64 -10.90
N GLY A 39 -3.81 -4.64 -10.29
CA GLY A 39 -4.43 -3.85 -9.24
C GLY A 39 -5.43 -2.84 -9.79
N ILE A 40 -6.30 -2.36 -8.91
CA ILE A 40 -7.20 -1.24 -9.22
C ILE A 40 -6.57 0.02 -8.66
N THR A 41 -6.48 1.06 -9.49
CA THR A 41 -5.98 2.35 -9.04
C THR A 41 -7.13 3.27 -8.67
N VAL A 42 -7.11 3.82 -7.46
CA VAL A 42 -8.15 4.73 -6.95
C VAL A 42 -7.50 5.99 -6.40
N SER A 43 -8.12 7.15 -6.64
CA SER A 43 -7.68 8.42 -6.06
C SER A 43 -8.66 8.83 -4.97
N TYR A 44 -8.12 9.39 -3.90
CA TYR A 44 -8.83 9.96 -2.77
C TYR A 44 -8.41 11.41 -2.60
N ASP A 45 -9.38 12.30 -2.42
CA ASP A 45 -9.12 13.69 -2.07
C ASP A 45 -8.74 13.81 -0.59
N LYS A 46 -8.25 14.99 -0.20
CA LYS A 46 -7.92 15.27 1.19
C LYS A 46 -9.16 15.03 2.06
N ASP A 47 -8.94 14.42 3.22
CA ASP A 47 -9.94 14.10 4.22
C ASP A 47 -10.92 12.98 3.86
N GLU A 48 -10.79 12.34 2.70
CA GLU A 48 -11.58 11.15 2.39
C GLU A 48 -11.10 9.93 3.18
N VAL A 49 -12.06 9.12 3.63
CA VAL A 49 -11.80 7.87 4.37
C VAL A 49 -11.60 6.74 3.37
N ILE A 50 -10.46 6.05 3.46
CA ILE A 50 -10.15 4.88 2.64
C ILE A 50 -10.88 3.65 3.19
N PHE A 51 -10.83 3.46 4.51
CA PHE A 51 -11.61 2.46 5.23
C PHE A 51 -11.72 2.82 6.72
N TYR A 52 -12.74 2.27 7.38
CA TYR A 52 -13.00 2.46 8.81
C TYR A 52 -12.46 1.30 9.65
N GLU A 53 -12.08 1.59 10.89
CA GLU A 53 -11.86 0.59 11.92
C GLU A 53 -13.07 -0.35 12.06
N GLY A 54 -12.83 -1.64 12.28
CA GLY A 54 -13.89 -2.65 12.39
C GLY A 54 -14.55 -3.05 11.07
N SER A 55 -14.27 -2.35 9.96
CA SER A 55 -14.77 -2.77 8.65
C SER A 55 -14.10 -4.06 8.17
N GLN A 56 -14.83 -4.82 7.35
CA GLN A 56 -14.28 -6.00 6.68
C GLN A 56 -13.50 -5.57 5.43
N GLY A 57 -12.38 -6.26 5.14
CA GLY A 57 -11.64 -6.03 3.91
C GLY A 57 -10.47 -6.99 3.75
N SER A 58 -10.36 -7.58 2.56
CA SER A 58 -9.33 -8.54 2.15
C SER A 58 -8.39 -7.97 1.08
N GLN A 59 -8.16 -6.66 1.11
CA GLN A 59 -7.26 -5.95 0.20
C GLN A 59 -6.19 -5.15 0.96
N ILE A 60 -5.03 -5.01 0.34
CA ILE A 60 -3.99 -4.05 0.73
C ILE A 60 -4.02 -2.85 -0.20
N TYR A 61 -3.53 -1.73 0.32
CA TYR A 61 -3.39 -0.48 -0.41
C TYR A 61 -1.91 -0.10 -0.42
N ILE A 62 -1.37 0.20 -1.59
CA ILE A 62 -0.02 0.72 -1.77
C ILE A 62 -0.14 2.18 -2.19
N ILE A 63 0.55 3.07 -1.46
CA ILE A 63 0.51 4.51 -1.71
C ILE A 63 1.37 4.82 -2.93
N LEU A 64 0.72 5.02 -4.07
CA LEU A 64 1.41 5.37 -5.31
C LEU A 64 1.85 6.83 -5.34
N ASP A 65 1.05 7.70 -4.72
CA ASP A 65 1.35 9.10 -4.47
C ASP A 65 0.43 9.61 -3.34
N GLY A 66 0.89 10.59 -2.56
CA GLY A 66 0.07 11.19 -1.50
C GLY A 66 0.55 10.91 -0.08
N LYS A 67 -0.37 10.89 0.88
CA LYS A 67 -0.10 10.67 2.31
C LYS A 67 -1.36 10.21 3.05
N ILE A 68 -1.25 9.20 3.89
CA ILE A 68 -2.36 8.62 4.65
C ILE A 68 -2.11 8.76 6.15
N GLY A 69 -3.14 9.10 6.92
CA GLY A 69 -3.13 9.05 8.38
C GLY A 69 -3.87 7.81 8.87
N ILE A 70 -3.35 7.18 9.90
CA ILE A 70 -3.94 6.03 10.58
C ILE A 70 -4.48 6.48 11.93
N TYR A 71 -5.75 6.20 12.17
CA TYR A 71 -6.51 6.71 13.31
C TYR A 71 -7.07 5.56 14.15
N LYS A 72 -6.94 5.68 15.47
CA LYS A 72 -7.61 4.81 16.43
C LYS A 72 -8.26 5.68 17.49
N GLU A 73 -9.56 5.49 17.72
CA GLU A 73 -10.35 6.33 18.64
C GLU A 73 -10.09 7.84 18.40
N ASP A 74 -10.16 8.26 17.13
CA ASP A 74 -9.91 9.63 16.65
C ASP A 74 -8.48 10.20 16.83
N ARG A 75 -7.54 9.42 17.38
CA ARG A 75 -6.14 9.80 17.52
C ARG A 75 -5.32 9.31 16.33
N VAL A 76 -4.48 10.18 15.76
CA VAL A 76 -3.49 9.77 14.76
C VAL A 76 -2.41 8.95 15.47
N ILE A 77 -2.27 7.69 15.06
CA ILE A 77 -1.25 6.77 15.59
C ILE A 77 -0.07 6.58 14.63
N ALA A 78 -0.27 6.84 13.34
CA ALA A 78 0.79 6.78 12.33
C ALA A 78 0.44 7.63 11.11
N GLU A 79 1.46 8.05 10.37
CA GLU A 79 1.33 8.68 9.05
C GLU A 79 2.17 7.90 8.05
N LEU A 80 1.60 7.63 6.88
CA LEU A 80 2.18 6.78 5.84
C LEU A 80 2.36 7.58 4.55
N ASN A 81 3.48 7.36 3.87
CA ASN A 81 3.93 8.12 2.71
C ASN A 81 3.97 7.24 1.44
N THR A 82 4.25 7.88 0.32
CA THR A 82 4.45 7.22 -0.97
C THR A 82 5.45 6.06 -0.86
N GLY A 83 5.09 4.92 -1.44
CA GLY A 83 5.88 3.68 -1.41
C GLY A 83 5.61 2.77 -0.21
N GLU A 84 4.85 3.23 0.79
CA GLU A 84 4.38 2.40 1.90
C GLU A 84 3.04 1.71 1.59
N CYS A 85 2.67 0.74 2.44
CA CYS A 85 1.37 0.07 2.39
C CYS A 85 0.55 0.21 3.68
N VAL A 86 -0.75 -0.03 3.53
CA VAL A 86 -1.73 -0.08 4.62
C VAL A 86 -2.79 -1.16 4.35
N GLY A 87 -3.37 -1.69 5.41
CA GLY A 87 -4.45 -2.68 5.35
C GLY A 87 -3.94 -4.12 5.25
N GLU A 88 -2.64 -4.31 5.35
CA GLU A 88 -1.96 -5.61 5.34
C GLU A 88 -2.39 -6.52 6.50
N MET A 89 -2.62 -5.95 7.69
CA MET A 89 -3.12 -6.70 8.85
C MET A 89 -4.43 -7.44 8.58
N GLY A 90 -5.35 -6.83 7.81
CA GLY A 90 -6.66 -7.43 7.50
C GLY A 90 -6.52 -8.72 6.69
N ILE A 91 -5.60 -8.74 5.72
CA ILE A 91 -5.32 -9.94 4.93
C ILE A 91 -4.66 -11.02 5.79
N PHE A 92 -3.57 -10.68 6.48
CA PHE A 92 -2.74 -11.70 7.13
C PHE A 92 -3.35 -12.27 8.41
N SER A 93 -4.07 -11.44 9.18
CA SER A 93 -4.69 -11.89 10.44
C SER A 93 -6.11 -12.41 10.28
N LYS A 94 -6.74 -12.20 9.10
CA LYS A 94 -8.18 -12.50 8.84
C LYS A 94 -9.11 -11.87 9.88
N LYS A 95 -8.78 -10.66 10.34
CA LYS A 95 -9.56 -9.87 11.30
C LYS A 95 -10.06 -8.59 10.63
N PRO A 96 -11.09 -7.94 11.19
CA PRO A 96 -11.50 -6.61 10.77
C PRO A 96 -10.34 -5.60 10.81
N ARG A 97 -10.48 -4.47 10.09
CA ARG A 97 -9.50 -3.39 10.09
C ARG A 97 -9.22 -2.92 11.53
N SER A 98 -7.95 -2.85 11.90
CA SER A 98 -7.48 -2.51 13.25
C SER A 98 -7.52 -1.01 13.58
N ALA A 99 -7.73 -0.16 12.56
CA ALA A 99 -7.72 1.28 12.64
C ALA A 99 -8.43 1.86 11.39
N THR A 100 -8.80 3.14 11.44
CA THR A 100 -9.32 3.92 10.31
C THR A 100 -8.16 4.51 9.50
N ALA A 101 -8.27 4.51 8.18
CA ALA A 101 -7.29 5.14 7.28
C ALA A 101 -7.94 6.31 6.53
N LYS A 102 -7.30 7.48 6.56
CA LYS A 102 -7.78 8.73 5.94
C LYS A 102 -6.70 9.38 5.09
N ALA A 103 -7.06 9.94 3.94
CA ALA A 103 -6.13 10.68 3.10
C ALA A 103 -5.81 12.06 3.74
N LEU A 104 -4.53 12.35 3.98
CA LEU A 104 -4.08 13.64 4.54
C LEU A 104 -3.88 14.72 3.47
N ARG A 105 -3.79 14.28 2.21
CA ARG A 105 -3.77 15.09 0.97
C ARG A 105 -4.28 14.23 -0.18
N LYS A 106 -4.42 14.80 -1.38
CA LYS A 106 -4.73 14.03 -2.59
C LYS A 106 -3.81 12.82 -2.70
N THR A 107 -4.39 11.63 -2.72
CA THR A 107 -3.68 10.37 -2.57
C THR A 107 -4.15 9.38 -3.63
N LYS A 108 -3.20 8.78 -4.34
CA LYS A 108 -3.42 7.74 -5.34
C LYS A 108 -2.96 6.40 -4.77
N LEU A 109 -3.84 5.41 -4.78
CA LEU A 109 -3.60 4.09 -4.23
C LEU A 109 -3.70 3.01 -5.30
N LEU A 110 -2.81 2.04 -5.22
CA LEU A 110 -3.00 0.73 -5.86
C LEU A 110 -3.67 -0.20 -4.86
N ILE A 111 -4.79 -0.79 -5.26
CA ILE A 111 -5.53 -1.76 -4.48
C ILE A 111 -5.22 -3.16 -5.00
N LEU A 112 -4.70 -4.02 -4.14
CA LEU A 112 -4.46 -5.43 -4.42
C LEU A 112 -5.32 -6.29 -3.49
N SER A 113 -6.21 -7.07 -4.07
CA SER A 113 -7.00 -8.05 -3.31
C SER A 113 -6.15 -9.27 -2.93
N GLU A 114 -6.55 -9.97 -1.87
CA GLU A 114 -5.99 -11.26 -1.47
C GLU A 114 -5.99 -12.25 -2.64
N ASN A 115 -7.04 -12.24 -3.48
CA ASN A 115 -7.10 -13.08 -4.67
C ASN A 115 -6.02 -12.75 -5.70
N ILE A 116 -5.72 -11.46 -5.93
CA ILE A 116 -4.64 -11.04 -6.83
C ILE A 116 -3.29 -11.48 -6.26
N LEU A 117 -3.07 -11.29 -4.96
CA LEU A 117 -1.85 -11.73 -4.28
C LEU A 117 -1.69 -13.26 -4.38
N ASN A 118 -2.75 -14.04 -4.15
CA ASN A 118 -2.71 -15.50 -4.15
C ASN A 118 -2.60 -16.12 -5.55
N LYS A 119 -3.23 -15.53 -6.56
CA LYS A 119 -3.29 -16.12 -7.92
C LYS A 119 -2.10 -15.74 -8.79
N PHE A 120 -1.56 -14.54 -8.66
CA PHE A 120 -0.71 -13.95 -9.69
C PHE A 120 0.76 -13.84 -9.32
N LEU A 121 1.06 -13.85 -8.02
CA LEU A 121 2.43 -13.81 -7.57
C LEU A 121 3.04 -15.20 -7.77
N TYR A 122 3.86 -15.39 -8.80
CA TYR A 122 4.80 -16.52 -8.80
C TYR A 122 5.55 -16.50 -7.47
N LYS A 123 5.77 -17.67 -6.86
CA LYS A 123 6.31 -17.80 -5.49
C LYS A 123 7.43 -16.80 -5.18
N LYS A 124 8.35 -16.57 -6.13
CA LYS A 124 9.47 -15.63 -5.99
C LYS A 124 9.03 -14.16 -5.80
N VAL A 125 8.11 -13.65 -6.61
CA VAL A 125 7.62 -12.26 -6.51
C VAL A 125 6.82 -12.06 -5.23
N ALA A 126 5.97 -13.05 -4.88
CA ALA A 126 5.21 -13.02 -3.64
C ALA A 126 6.14 -12.94 -2.42
N ILE A 127 7.13 -13.83 -2.36
CA ILE A 127 8.09 -13.85 -1.26
C ILE A 127 8.79 -12.49 -1.14
N LYS A 128 9.23 -11.90 -2.26
CA LYS A 128 9.94 -10.61 -2.22
C LYS A 128 9.04 -9.47 -1.75
N LEU A 129 7.80 -9.40 -2.27
CA LEU A 129 6.81 -8.41 -1.85
C LEU A 129 6.50 -8.54 -0.35
N LEU A 130 6.28 -9.76 0.14
CA LEU A 130 6.02 -10.04 1.55
C LEU A 130 7.21 -9.65 2.44
N LEU A 131 8.44 -9.97 2.02
CA LEU A 131 9.65 -9.57 2.75
C LEU A 131 9.76 -8.04 2.83
N ASN A 132 9.47 -7.33 1.74
CA ASN A 132 9.51 -5.87 1.74
C ASN A 132 8.43 -5.28 2.67
N ILE A 133 7.22 -5.85 2.69
CA ILE A 133 6.17 -5.48 3.65
C ILE A 133 6.66 -5.71 5.09
N ILE A 134 7.26 -6.86 5.38
CA ILE A 134 7.81 -7.17 6.71
C ILE A 134 8.86 -6.13 7.13
N THR A 135 9.76 -5.74 6.23
CA THR A 135 10.77 -4.70 6.48
C THR A 135 10.11 -3.36 6.82
N ILE A 136 9.16 -2.90 6.00
CA ILE A 136 8.44 -1.64 6.22
C ILE A 136 7.72 -1.66 7.57
N LEU A 137 7.01 -2.75 7.89
CA LEU A 137 6.32 -2.88 9.17
C LEU A 137 7.29 -2.91 10.35
N SER A 138 8.45 -3.54 10.20
CA SER A 138 9.47 -3.61 11.26
C SER A 138 10.08 -2.24 11.54
N GLU A 139 10.29 -1.42 10.51
CA GLU A 139 10.73 -0.02 10.65
C GLU A 139 9.65 0.82 11.34
N ARG A 140 8.39 0.66 10.92
CA ARG A 140 7.26 1.36 11.54
C ARG A 140 7.12 1.04 13.04
N ILE A 141 7.31 -0.22 13.44
CA ILE A 141 7.30 -0.61 14.86
C ILE A 141 8.44 0.08 15.62
N ARG A 142 9.65 0.13 15.06
CA ARG A 142 10.79 0.82 15.68
C ARG A 142 10.48 2.31 15.90
N GLU A 143 9.98 2.99 14.88
CA GLU A 143 9.61 4.41 14.98
C GLU A 143 8.53 4.69 16.03
N LEU A 144 7.56 3.78 16.18
CA LEU A 144 6.51 3.90 17.20
C LEU A 144 7.07 3.69 18.62
N ASN A 145 7.98 2.73 18.80
CA ASN A 145 8.60 2.46 20.09
C ASN A 145 9.52 3.62 20.53
N ASP A 146 10.28 4.20 19.59
CA ASP A 146 11.15 5.34 19.89
C ASP A 146 10.36 6.56 20.37
N LYS A 147 9.20 6.82 19.76
CA LYS A 147 8.27 7.89 20.18
C LYS A 147 7.65 7.65 21.57
N THR A 148 7.55 6.39 22.01
CA THR A 148 6.97 6.03 23.32
C THR A 148 7.99 6.12 24.46
N THR A 149 9.30 6.12 24.15
CA THR A 149 10.39 6.08 25.15
C THR A 149 10.82 7.47 25.66
N THR A 150 10.15 8.55 25.23
CA THR A 150 10.49 9.94 25.63
C THR A 150 9.62 10.46 26.80
N ILE A 151 9.41 9.65 27.84
CA ILE A 151 8.70 10.08 29.08
C ILE A 151 9.61 9.88 30.28
#